data_AF-A0A947MT29-F1
#
_entry.id   AF-A0A947MT29-F1
#
_cell.length_a   1.000
_cell.length_b   1.000
_cell.length_c   1.000
_cell.angle_alpha   90.00
_cell.angle_beta   90.00
_cell.angle_gamma   90.00
#
_symmetry.space_group_name_H-M   'P 1'
#
loop_
_entity.id
_entity.type
_entity.pdbx_description
1 polymer ?
#
loop_
_entity_poly.entity_id
_entity_poly.type
_entity_poly.pdbx_seq_one_letter_code
_entity_poly.pdbx_strand_id
1 'polypeptide(L)' 'MSTDRAPNLPPGPFRVEQLSPGDHYELSNGNAIRCSPAGGSGARGTIAAARVIDSDPAVESAGIDAGFQ' A
#
# COMPACT_ATOMS: atom_id res chain seq x y z
N MET A 1 7.69 17.42 12.47
CA MET A 1 6.86 16.34 13.07
C MET A 1 5.40 16.66 12.77
N SER A 2 4.89 16.21 11.62
CA SER A 2 3.48 16.37 11.26
C SER A 2 2.79 15.06 11.61
N THR A 3 1.89 15.09 12.59
CA THR A 3 1.05 13.95 12.95
C THR A 3 0.04 13.74 11.84
N ASP A 4 0.21 12.67 11.07
CA ASP A 4 -0.81 12.13 10.17
C ASP A 4 -2.04 11.73 11.02
N ARG A 5 -2.95 12.68 11.20
CA ARG A 5 -4.15 12.48 11.99
C ARG A 5 -5.10 11.63 11.15
N ALA A 6 -5.13 10.33 11.42
CA ALA A 6 -6.08 9.42 10.79
C ALA A 6 -7.49 10.05 10.86
N PRO A 7 -8.19 10.19 9.72
CA PRO A 7 -9.54 10.73 9.74
C PRO A 7 -10.39 9.86 10.67
N ASN A 8 -11.22 10.52 11.48
CA ASN A 8 -12.13 9.86 12.41
C ASN A 8 -13.21 9.15 11.59
N LEU A 9 -12.98 7.89 11.24
CA LEU A 9 -13.87 7.13 10.36
C LEU A 9 -15.11 6.69 11.14
N PRO A 10 -16.33 7.01 10.67
CA PRO A 10 -17.57 6.62 11.35
C PRO A 10 -17.77 5.09 11.34
N PRO A 11 -18.40 4.52 12.38
CA PRO A 11 -18.70 3.09 12.44
C PRO A 11 -19.92 2.78 11.56
N GLY A 12 -19.70 2.22 10.37
CA GLY A 12 -20.77 1.81 9.45
C GLY A 12 -20.25 1.61 8.04
N PRO A 13 -20.98 0.90 7.16
CA PRO A 13 -20.40 0.32 5.96
C PRO A 13 -19.83 1.42 5.07
N PHE A 14 -18.51 1.36 4.89
CA PHE A 14 -17.76 2.26 4.05
C PHE A 14 -18.18 2.01 2.60
N ARG A 15 -18.50 3.07 1.87
CA ARG A 15 -18.91 3.00 0.47
C ARG A 15 -17.79 3.43 -0.44
N VAL A 16 -17.82 2.98 -1.69
CA VAL A 16 -16.79 3.27 -2.70
C VAL A 16 -16.63 4.77 -2.92
N GLU A 17 -17.72 5.54 -2.81
CA GLU A 17 -17.70 6.99 -3.03
C GLU A 17 -16.97 7.77 -1.91
N GLN A 18 -16.64 7.10 -0.81
CA GLN A 18 -15.90 7.68 0.33
C GLN A 18 -14.39 7.46 0.21
N LEU A 19 -13.91 6.76 -0.82
CA LEU A 19 -12.50 6.57 -1.11
C LEU A 19 -12.06 7.49 -2.25
N SER A 20 -10.94 8.18 -2.04
CA SER A 20 -10.27 8.99 -3.05
C SER A 20 -8.96 8.32 -3.49
N PRO A 21 -8.53 8.50 -4.75
CA PRO A 21 -7.20 8.09 -5.17
C PRO A 21 -6.12 8.68 -4.25
N GLY A 22 -5.28 7.82 -3.69
CA GLY A 22 -4.23 8.20 -2.73
C GLY A 22 -4.58 7.94 -1.27
N ASP A 23 -5.82 7.59 -0.94
CA ASP A 23 -6.18 7.16 0.41
C ASP A 23 -5.49 5.84 0.77
N HIS A 24 -4.98 5.75 2.01
CA HIS A 24 -4.36 4.53 2.54
C HIS A 24 -5.40 3.50 3.01
N TYR A 25 -6.50 3.34 2.27
CA TYR A 25 -7.59 2.44 2.62
C TYR A 25 -8.06 1.61 1.44
N GLU A 26 -8.27 0.32 1.69
CA GLU A 26 -8.96 -0.60 0.79
C GLU A 26 -10.35 -0.91 1.34
N LEU A 27 -11.33 -1.14 0.45
CA LEU A 27 -12.67 -1.56 0.83
C LEU A 27 -12.82 -3.09 0.71
N SER A 28 -13.16 -3.76 1.81
CA SER A 28 -13.45 -5.20 1.82
C SER A 28 -14.75 -5.50 2.56
N ASN A 29 -15.74 -6.04 1.85
CA ASN A 29 -17.07 -6.37 2.38
C ASN A 29 -17.75 -5.20 3.12
N GLY A 30 -17.60 -3.97 2.63
CA GLY A 30 -18.13 -2.77 3.27
C GLY A 30 -17.32 -2.26 4.45
N ASN A 31 -16.12 -2.80 4.71
CA ASN A 31 -15.22 -2.34 5.77
C ASN A 31 -13.98 -1.69 5.16
N ALA A 32 -13.60 -0.50 5.64
CA ALA A 32 -12.33 0.11 5.28
C ALA A 32 -11.19 -0.55 6.05
N ILE A 33 -10.17 -1.01 5.32
CA ILE A 33 -8.95 -1.60 5.86
C ILE A 33 -7.81 -0.62 5.59
N ARG A 34 -7.08 -0.21 6.64
CA ARG A 34 -5.90 0.65 6.47
C ARG A 34 -4.78 -0.14 5.78
N CYS A 35 -4.34 0.34 4.63
CA CYS A 35 -3.17 -0.14 3.91
C CYS A 35 -1.92 0.52 4.49
N SER A 36 -1.34 -0.09 5.52
CA SER A 36 -0.03 0.34 6.03
C SER A 36 1.06 0.06 5.00
N PRO A 37 2.12 0.88 4.92
CA PRO A 37 3.29 0.58 4.10
C PRO A 37 3.87 -0.79 4.42
N ALA A 38 4.45 -1.46 3.41
CA ALA A 38 5.03 -2.79 3.56
C ALA A 38 6.20 -2.81 4.56
N GLY A 39 6.89 -1.68 4.72
CA GLY A 39 8.09 -1.54 5.52
C GLY A 39 9.26 -2.36 4.98
N GLY A 40 10.42 -2.22 5.62
CA GLY A 40 11.63 -2.92 5.19
C GLY A 40 11.51 -4.44 5.20
N SER A 41 10.72 -5.01 6.12
CA SER A 41 10.50 -6.47 6.19
C SER A 41 9.66 -6.97 5.01
N GLY A 42 8.52 -6.33 4.74
CA GLY A 42 7.66 -6.69 3.60
C GLY A 42 8.36 -6.52 2.26
N ALA A 43 9.08 -5.40 2.09
CA ALA A 43 9.84 -5.15 0.87
C ALA A 43 10.94 -6.19 0.61
N ARG A 44 11.66 -6.60 1.67
CA ARG A 44 12.68 -7.65 1.57
C ARG A 44 12.09 -9.01 1.22
N GLY A 45 10.88 -9.33 1.68
CA GLY A 45 10.20 -10.56 1.30
C GLY A 45 9.91 -10.64 -0.20
N THR A 46 9.53 -9.51 -0.81
CA THR A 46 9.14 -9.45 -2.23
C THR A 46 10.34 -9.27 -3.18
N ILE A 47 11.51 -8.86 -2.67
CA ILE A 47 12.70 -8.59 -3.50
C ILE A 47 13.14 -9.79 -4.36
N ALA A 48 12.91 -11.02 -3.88
CA ALA A 48 13.29 -12.23 -4.61
C ALA A 48 12.49 -12.38 -5.92
N ALA A 49 11.21 -12.02 -5.90
CA ALA A 49 10.38 -12.01 -7.10
C ALA A 49 10.78 -10.85 -8.04
N ALA A 50 11.10 -9.68 -7.49
CA ALA A 50 11.55 -8.53 -8.27
C ALA A 50 12.83 -8.85 -9.08
N ARG A 51 13.74 -9.66 -8.53
CA ARG A 51 14.96 -10.10 -9.23
C ARG A 51 14.70 -10.92 -10.49
N VAL A 52 13.60 -11.68 -10.55
CA VAL A 52 13.24 -12.42 -11.76
C VAL A 52 12.86 -11.45 -12.87
N ILE A 53 12.05 -10.44 -12.54
CA ILE A 53 11.64 -9.38 -13.48
C ILE A 53 12.86 -8.57 -13.94
N ASP A 54 13.74 -8.20 -13.01
CA ASP A 54 14.96 -7.41 -13.28
C ASP A 54 15.99 -8.13 -14.17
N SER A 55 15.86 -9.46 -14.33
CA SER A 55 16.75 -10.25 -15.18
C SER A 55 16.34 -10.28 -16.65
N ASP A 56 15.13 -9.82 -16.98
CA ASP A 56 14.65 -9.75 -18.35
C ASP A 56 15.36 -8.61 -19.11
N PRO A 57 16.07 -8.89 -20.23
CA PRO A 57 16.74 -7.86 -21.02
C PRO A 57 15.83 -6.76 -21.57
N ALA A 58 14.52 -6.99 -21.63
CA ALA A 58 13.53 -6.00 -22.06
C ALA A 58 13.06 -5.08 -20.92
N VAL A 59 13.45 -5.33 -19.67
CA VAL A 59 13.10 -4.51 -18.50
C VAL A 59 14.22 -3.51 -18.22
N GLU A 60 13.88 -2.22 -18.15
CA GLU A 60 14.85 -1.16 -17.82
C GLU A 60 15.16 -1.08 -16.31
N SER A 61 14.15 -1.31 -15.46
CA SER A 61 14.32 -1.35 -14.00
C SER A 61 13.14 -2.06 -13.32
N ALA A 62 13.41 -2.79 -12.24
CA ALA A 62 12.40 -3.28 -11.32
C ALA A 62 12.67 -2.82 -9.87
N GLY A 63 11.62 -2.58 -9.10
CA GLY A 63 11.73 -2.14 -7.72
C GLY A 63 10.48 -2.45 -6.90
N ILE A 64 10.64 -2.47 -5.58
CA ILE A 64 9.54 -2.62 -4.62
C ILE A 64 9.51 -1.35 -3.76
N ASP A 65 8.35 -0.70 -3.69
CA ASP A 65 8.16 0.37 -2.72
C ASP A 65 8.04 -0.24 -1.32
N ALA A 66 8.99 0.11 -0.46
CA ALA A 66 8.93 -0.30 0.93
C ALA A 66 7.89 0.52 1.69
N GLY A 67 7.87 1.84 1.46
CA GLY A 67 7.28 2.84 2.34
C GLY A 67 7.72 2.71 3.82
N PHE A 68 8.12 3.82 4.43
CA PHE A 68 8.52 3.86 5.84
C PHE A 68 7.64 4.88 6.59
N GLN A 69 7.35 4.61 7.87
CA GLN A 69 6.62 5.51 8.78
C GLN A 69 7.51 5.94 9.94
#